data_AF-A0A3A5A732-F1
#
_entry.id   AF-A0A3A5A732-F1
#
_cell.length_a   1.000
_cell.length_b   1.000
_cell.length_c   1.000
_cell.angle_alpha   90.00
_cell.angle_beta   90.00
_cell.angle_gamma   90.00
#
_symmetry.space_group_name_H-M   'P 1'
#
loop_
_entity.id
_entity.type
_entity.pdbx_description
1 polymer ?
#
loop_
_entity_poly.entity_id
_entity_poly.type
_entity_poly.pdbx_seq_one_letter_code
_entity_poly.pdbx_strand_id
1 'polypeptide(L)'
;MGDIRKVPFDTNTVGRCLCPGCPVQADSSCVTYLKQNLEEAIAKTPLEREEIPGVYCSTGKATCRDIDPRRPCPCGSCPIFAEYHLSGSKPVGYYCRDGASRKMD
;
A
#
# COMPACT_ATOMS: atom_id res chain seq x y z
N MET A 1 23.96 -5.52 6.91
CA MET A 1 22.87 -5.46 5.92
C MET A 1 21.61 -5.99 6.60
N GLY A 2 20.77 -5.10 7.14
CA GLY A 2 19.53 -5.53 7.82
C GLY A 2 18.51 -6.04 6.80
N ASP A 3 17.99 -7.26 7.03
CA ASP A 3 16.98 -7.87 6.17
C ASP A 3 15.74 -6.97 6.05
N ILE A 4 15.48 -6.49 4.84
CA ILE A 4 14.22 -5.84 4.46
C ILE A 4 13.12 -6.87 4.75
N ARG A 5 12.19 -6.58 5.67
CA ARG A 5 10.94 -7.34 5.73
C ARG A 5 10.11 -6.94 4.51
N LYS A 6 10.39 -7.63 3.41
CA LYS A 6 9.75 -7.39 2.12
C LYS A 6 8.34 -7.95 2.22
N VAL A 7 7.37 -7.05 2.38
CA VAL A 7 5.97 -7.40 2.17
C VAL A 7 5.84 -7.80 0.69
N PRO A 8 5.41 -9.03 0.36
CA PRO A 8 5.29 -9.45 -1.02
C PRO A 8 4.19 -8.67 -1.74
N PHE A 9 4.34 -8.48 -3.04
CA PHE A 9 3.29 -7.92 -3.89
C PHE A 9 2.62 -9.07 -4.63
N ASP A 10 1.67 -9.70 -3.96
CA ASP A 10 0.91 -10.85 -4.45
C ASP A 10 -0.58 -10.68 -4.17
N THR A 11 -1.41 -11.55 -4.75
CA THR A 11 -2.87 -11.49 -4.64
C THR A 11 -3.35 -11.62 -3.20
N ASN A 12 -2.68 -12.42 -2.37
CA ASN A 12 -2.97 -12.55 -0.94
C ASN A 12 -2.77 -11.23 -0.18
N THR A 13 -1.66 -10.54 -0.43
CA THR A 13 -1.36 -9.25 0.21
C THR A 13 -2.30 -8.16 -0.29
N VAL A 14 -2.54 -8.10 -1.61
CA VAL A 14 -3.45 -7.15 -2.23
C VAL A 14 -4.87 -7.31 -1.66
N GLY A 15 -5.40 -8.53 -1.66
CA GLY A 15 -6.75 -8.82 -1.20
C GLY A 15 -6.99 -8.53 0.30
N ARG A 16 -5.92 -8.41 1.09
CA ARG A 16 -5.98 -8.14 2.53
C ARG A 16 -5.56 -6.72 2.92
N CYS A 17 -4.98 -5.90 2.02
CA CYS A 17 -4.66 -4.52 2.39
C CYS A 17 -5.92 -3.66 2.49
N LEU A 18 -6.01 -2.85 3.54
CA LEU A 18 -7.03 -1.79 3.68
C LEU A 18 -6.66 -0.50 2.91
N CYS A 19 -5.48 -0.48 2.29
CA CYS A 19 -4.92 0.67 1.58
C CYS A 19 -5.93 1.32 0.62
N PRO A 20 -6.64 0.57 -0.27
CA PRO A 20 -7.64 1.13 -1.17
C PRO A 20 -8.69 2.01 -0.47
N GLY A 21 -9.11 1.63 0.73
CA GLY A 21 -10.14 2.32 1.52
C GLY A 21 -9.64 3.48 2.39
N CYS A 22 -8.34 3.77 2.41
CA CYS A 22 -7.80 4.77 3.34
C CYS A 22 -8.21 6.21 2.99
N PRO A 23 -8.49 7.07 4.00
CA PRO A 23 -8.87 8.48 3.79
C PRO A 23 -7.90 9.30 2.94
N VAL A 24 -6.61 8.98 2.96
CA VAL A 24 -5.56 9.56 2.10
C VAL A 24 -5.89 9.49 0.61
N GLN A 25 -6.72 8.52 0.20
CA GLN A 25 -7.08 8.29 -1.20
C GLN A 25 -8.52 8.70 -1.54
N ALA A 26 -9.29 9.22 -0.58
CA ALA A 26 -10.74 9.38 -0.72
C ALA A 26 -11.14 10.31 -1.88
N ASP A 27 -10.33 11.33 -2.16
CA ASP A 27 -10.62 12.35 -3.18
C ASP A 27 -9.80 12.16 -4.47
N SER A 28 -9.03 11.07 -4.58
CA SER A 28 -8.17 10.82 -5.73
C SER A 28 -8.99 10.26 -6.90
N SER A 29 -8.98 11.01 -8.00
CA SER A 29 -9.56 10.61 -9.27
C SER A 29 -8.83 9.38 -9.86
N CYS A 30 -7.50 9.35 -9.72
CA CYS A 30 -6.67 8.23 -10.14
C CYS A 30 -7.02 6.95 -9.35
N VAL A 31 -7.13 7.03 -8.03
CA VAL A 31 -7.49 5.87 -7.20
C VAL A 31 -8.92 5.42 -7.49
N THR A 32 -9.84 6.35 -7.74
CA THR A 32 -11.22 6.01 -8.12
C THR A 32 -11.25 5.20 -9.41
N TYR A 33 -10.49 5.61 -10.44
CA TYR A 33 -10.35 4.86 -11.69
C TYR A 33 -9.73 3.47 -11.46
N LEU A 34 -8.64 3.37 -10.69
CA LEU A 34 -8.00 2.09 -10.41
C LEU A 34 -8.92 1.13 -9.64
N LYS A 35 -9.74 1.63 -8.72
CA LYS A 35 -10.72 0.81 -7.99
C LYS A 35 -11.78 0.19 -8.89
N GLN A 36 -12.22 0.89 -9.93
CA GLN A 36 -13.19 0.37 -10.89
C GLN A 36 -12.66 -0.85 -11.66
N ASN A 37 -11.33 -0.93 -11.83
CA ASN A 37 -10.66 -1.99 -12.59
C ASN A 37 -9.91 -2.98 -11.69
N LEU A 38 -10.10 -2.90 -10.37
CA LEU A 38 -9.30 -3.65 -9.39
C LEU A 38 -9.47 -5.17 -9.53
N GLU A 39 -10.69 -5.63 -9.84
CA GLU A 39 -10.96 -7.07 -10.03
C GLU A 39 -10.17 -7.63 -11.21
N GLU A 40 -10.17 -6.92 -12.34
CA GLU A 40 -9.39 -7.29 -13.53
C GLU A 40 -7.88 -7.23 -13.25
N ALA A 41 -7.41 -6.19 -12.55
CA ALA A 41 -6.01 -6.04 -12.19
C ALA A 41 -5.51 -7.18 -11.28
N ILE A 42 -6.34 -7.67 -10.34
CA ILE A 42 -5.99 -8.79 -9.44
C ILE A 42 -6.00 -10.14 -10.17
N ALA A 43 -6.72 -10.27 -11.28
CA ALA A 43 -6.74 -11.48 -12.09
C ALA A 43 -5.49 -11.64 -12.98
N LYS A 44 -4.71 -10.56 -13.20
CA LYS A 44 -3.49 -10.60 -14.03
C LYS A 44 -2.37 -11.40 -13.36
N THR A 45 -1.59 -12.08 -14.19
CA THR A 45 -0.36 -12.77 -13.76
C THR A 45 0.76 -12.42 -14.73
N PRO A 46 1.79 -11.65 -14.32
CA PRO A 46 1.98 -11.07 -13.00
C PRO A 46 1.02 -9.90 -12.70
N LEU A 47 0.86 -9.56 -11.42
CA LEU A 47 0.18 -8.32 -11.01
C LEU A 47 0.97 -7.09 -11.46
N GLU A 48 0.27 -6.05 -11.88
CA GLU A 48 0.86 -4.78 -12.26
C GLU A 48 0.64 -3.73 -11.17
N ARG A 49 1.74 -3.16 -10.65
CA ARG A 49 1.68 -2.23 -9.52
C ARG A 49 0.96 -0.92 -9.86
N GLU A 50 0.99 -0.51 -11.13
CA GLU A 50 0.38 0.72 -11.61
C GLU A 50 -1.15 0.62 -11.64
N GLU A 51 -1.68 -0.60 -11.68
CA GLU A 51 -3.11 -0.87 -11.79
C GLU A 51 -3.78 -1.16 -10.43
N ILE A 52 -2.98 -1.40 -9.39
CA ILE A 52 -3.45 -1.74 -8.05
C ILE A 52 -3.33 -0.52 -7.13
N PRO A 53 -4.43 0.08 -6.66
CA PRO A 53 -4.37 1.22 -5.76
C PRO A 53 -3.99 0.75 -4.35
N GLY A 54 -2.75 1.04 -3.91
CA GLY A 54 -2.32 0.76 -2.54
C GLY A 54 -1.13 -0.18 -2.42
N VAL A 55 -1.17 -0.99 -1.36
CA VAL A 55 -0.11 -1.94 -0.96
C VAL A 55 1.27 -1.27 -0.84
N TYR A 56 1.27 -0.02 -0.38
CA TYR A 56 2.45 0.85 -0.33
C TYR A 56 3.58 0.34 0.58
N CYS A 57 3.24 -0.49 1.57
CA CYS A 57 4.25 -1.17 2.38
C CYS A 57 5.11 -2.16 1.57
N SER A 58 4.60 -2.66 0.45
CA SER A 58 5.30 -3.51 -0.51
C SER A 58 5.88 -2.72 -1.69
N THR A 59 5.05 -1.88 -2.32
CA THR A 59 5.40 -1.22 -3.59
C THR A 59 6.13 0.11 -3.40
N GLY A 60 5.98 0.74 -2.24
CA GLY A 60 6.53 2.05 -1.93
C GLY A 60 5.52 3.18 -2.13
N LYS A 61 5.98 4.32 -2.67
CA LYS A 61 5.13 5.52 -2.80
C LYS A 61 3.96 5.27 -3.74
N ALA A 62 2.89 6.03 -3.53
CA ALA A 62 1.73 6.01 -4.40
C ALA A 62 2.08 6.40 -5.84
N THR A 63 1.53 5.66 -6.79
CA THR A 63 1.58 5.99 -8.23
C THR A 63 0.64 7.15 -8.54
N CYS A 64 -0.56 7.14 -7.96
CA CYS A 64 -1.49 8.26 -7.97
C CYS A 64 -0.91 9.46 -7.20
N ARG A 65 -0.81 10.61 -7.88
CA ARG A 65 -0.22 11.84 -7.32
C ARG A 65 -1.24 12.81 -6.73
N ASP A 66 -2.52 12.57 -6.95
CA ASP A 66 -3.66 13.36 -6.48
C ASP A 66 -4.25 12.83 -5.15
N ILE A 67 -3.46 12.05 -4.39
CA ILE A 67 -3.81 11.66 -3.01
C ILE A 67 -3.55 12.83 -2.05
N ASP A 68 -4.26 12.88 -0.91
CA ASP A 68 -4.04 13.89 0.12
C ASP A 68 -3.25 13.31 1.30
N PRO A 69 -1.90 13.45 1.34
CA PRO A 69 -1.06 12.89 2.39
C PRO A 69 -1.31 13.50 3.78
N ARG A 70 -2.12 14.55 3.90
CA ARG A 70 -2.53 15.13 5.19
C ARG A 70 -3.62 14.31 5.87
N ARG A 71 -4.34 13.47 5.11
CA ARG A 71 -5.37 12.58 5.64
C ARG A 71 -4.73 11.27 6.12
N PRO A 72 -5.00 10.82 7.35
CA PRO A 72 -4.37 9.62 7.90
C PRO A 72 -4.95 8.34 7.27
N CYS A 73 -4.12 7.31 7.17
CA CYS A 73 -4.53 5.93 6.91
C CYS A 73 -4.38 5.14 8.21
N PRO A 74 -5.41 4.41 8.69
CA PRO A 74 -5.33 3.62 9.92
C PRO A 74 -4.50 2.34 9.70
N CYS A 75 -3.21 2.47 9.38
CA CYS A 75 -2.33 1.35 9.04
C CYS A 75 -2.25 0.31 10.17
N GLY A 76 -2.35 0.73 11.44
CA GLY A 76 -2.36 -0.19 12.58
C GLY A 76 -3.53 -1.18 12.58
N SER A 77 -4.62 -0.86 11.88
CA SER A 77 -5.77 -1.76 11.70
C SER A 77 -5.63 -2.68 10.47
N CYS A 78 -4.59 -2.51 9.66
CA CYS A 78 -4.35 -3.37 8.50
C CYS A 78 -3.73 -4.70 8.93
N PRO A 79 -4.29 -5.86 8.54
CA PRO A 79 -3.76 -7.15 8.96
C PRO A 79 -2.33 -7.40 8.42
N ILE A 80 -2.00 -6.87 7.24
CA ILE A 80 -0.64 -6.93 6.67
C ILE A 80 0.35 -6.14 7.54
N PHE A 81 -0.08 -5.01 8.11
CA PHE A 81 0.78 -4.21 8.97
C PHE A 81 1.18 -4.97 10.25
N ALA A 82 0.23 -5.68 10.86
CA ALA A 82 0.47 -6.49 12.04
C ALA A 82 1.33 -7.72 11.73
N GLU A 83 1.00 -8.48 10.67
CA GLU A 83 1.68 -9.72 10.28
C GLU A 83 3.18 -9.51 10.00
N TYR A 84 3.53 -8.40 9.34
CA TYR A 84 4.92 -8.09 9.03
C TYR A 84 5.62 -7.26 10.13
N HIS A 85 4.92 -6.98 11.24
CA HIS A 85 5.33 -6.10 12.34
C HIS A 85 5.91 -4.76 11.86
N LEU A 86 5.15 -4.08 10.99
CA LEU A 86 5.61 -2.85 10.33
C LEU A 86 5.70 -1.64 11.28
N SER A 87 5.19 -1.75 12.51
CA SER A 87 5.38 -0.75 13.58
C SER A 87 6.84 -0.55 13.97
N GLY A 88 7.70 -1.55 13.76
CA GLY A 88 9.15 -1.46 14.01
C GLY A 88 9.99 -0.98 12.82
N SER A 89 9.37 -0.49 11.74
CA SER A 89 10.07 -0.11 10.49
C SER A 89 9.82 1.35 10.12
N LYS A 90 10.68 1.96 9.30
CA LYS A 90 10.51 3.33 8.81
C LYS A 90 10.26 3.38 7.29
N PRO A 91 9.34 4.23 6.81
CA PRO A 91 8.40 5.06 7.58
C PRO A 91 7.34 4.21 8.30
N VAL A 92 6.85 4.62 9.46
CA VAL A 92 5.71 3.95 10.13
C VAL A 92 4.42 4.50 9.55
N GLY A 93 3.62 3.69 8.85
CA GLY A 93 2.27 4.05 8.41
C GLY A 93 2.14 5.10 7.28
N TYR A 94 3.20 5.83 6.93
CA TYR A 94 3.19 6.85 5.86
C TYR A 94 3.71 6.34 4.50
N TYR A 95 3.56 5.04 4.22
CA TYR A 95 4.17 4.39 3.06
C TYR A 95 3.79 5.02 1.71
N CYS A 96 2.53 5.49 1.58
CA CYS A 96 2.03 6.16 0.38
C CYS A 96 2.84 7.41 0.00
N ARG A 97 3.38 8.14 0.98
CA ARG A 97 4.15 9.38 0.81
C ARG A 97 5.66 9.12 0.88
N ASP A 98 6.06 8.34 1.86
CA ASP A 98 7.46 8.26 2.32
C ASP A 98 8.19 7.02 1.78
N GLY A 99 7.47 6.11 1.12
CA GLY A 99 8.03 4.94 0.45
C GLY A 99 7.91 3.66 1.29
N ALA A 100 8.49 2.59 0.76
CA ALA A 100 8.32 1.25 1.31
C ALA A 100 8.95 1.12 2.69
N SER A 101 8.42 0.19 3.48
CA SER A 101 8.93 -0.13 4.80
C SER A 101 10.40 -0.61 4.73
N ARG A 102 11.29 0.04 5.47
CA ARG A 102 12.69 -0.38 5.67
C ARG A 102 12.92 -0.61 7.16
N LYS A 103 13.62 -1.69 7.52
CA LYS A 103 14.09 -1.85 8.90
C LYS A 103 15.06 -0.72 9.23
N MET A 104 14.95 -0.21 10.44
CA MET A 104 16.00 0.58 11.05
C MET A 104 16.89 -0.40 11.81
N ASP A 105 18.16 -0.48 11.44
CA ASP A 105 19.19 -1.21 12.17
C ASP A 105 19.49 -0.46 13.48
#